data_AF-V6KMR1-F1
#
_entry.id   AF-V6KMR1-F1
#
_cell.length_a   1.000
_cell.length_b   1.000
_cell.length_c   1.000
_cell.angle_alpha   90.00
_cell.angle_beta   90.00
_cell.angle_gamma   90.00
#
_symmetry.space_group_name_H-M   'P 1'
#
loop_
_entity.id
_entity.type
_entity.pdbx_description
1 polymer ?
#
loop_
_entity_poly.entity_id
_entity_poly.type
_entity_poly.pdbx_seq_one_letter_code
_entity_poly.pdbx_strand_id
1 'polypeptide(L)' 'MFDDPLGRPSRDDADEGWGDRPPSGGGAADLARFLDEKPPHHL' A
#
# COMPACT_ATOMS: atom_id res chain seq x y z
N MET A 1 -0.82 20.69 27.06
CA MET A 1 -0.12 19.92 26.02
C MET A 1 -0.91 20.12 24.74
N PHE A 2 -0.25 20.34 23.60
CA PHE A 2 -0.92 20.41 22.30
C PHE A 2 -0.76 19.04 21.63
N ASP A 3 -1.87 18.52 21.11
CA ASP A 3 -1.84 17.30 20.32
C ASP A 3 -1.21 17.57 18.96
N ASP A 4 -0.42 16.62 18.48
CA ASP A 4 0.18 16.68 17.17
C ASP A 4 -0.93 16.71 16.10
N PRO A 5 -1.00 17.76 15.25
CA PRO A 5 -1.99 17.82 14.18
C PRO A 5 -1.86 16.68 13.15
N LEU A 6 -0.71 15.99 13.10
CA LEU A 6 -0.44 14.81 12.27
C LEU A 6 -0.49 13.49 13.05
N GLY A 7 -0.91 13.51 14.31
CA GLY A 7 -0.99 12.31 15.14
C GLY A 7 -2.06 11.31 14.72
N ARG A 8 -2.89 11.64 13.71
CA ARG A 8 -3.89 10.73 13.14
C ARG A 8 -3.40 10.22 11.79
N PRO A 9 -3.39 8.89 11.58
CA PRO A 9 -2.99 8.33 10.29
C PRO A 9 -3.94 8.84 9.19
N SER A 10 -3.36 9.28 8.08
CA SER A 10 -4.11 9.64 6.88
C SER A 10 -4.56 8.37 6.17
N ARG A 11 -5.66 8.46 5.44
CA ARG A 11 -6.07 7.38 4.54
C ARG A 11 -5.05 7.17 3.42
N ASP A 12 -4.32 8.22 3.04
CA ASP A 12 -3.23 8.15 2.07
C ASP A 12 -2.01 7.37 2.59
N ASP A 13 -1.91 7.14 3.90
CA ASP A 13 -0.86 6.30 4.50
C ASP A 13 -1.20 4.79 4.42
N ALA A 14 -2.41 4.45 3.96
CA ALA A 14 -2.87 3.06 3.89
C ALA A 14 -2.59 2.45 2.52
N ASP A 15 -2.06 1.24 2.51
CA ASP A 15 -1.85 0.42 1.30
C ASP A 15 -3.17 -0.19 0.76
N GLU A 16 -4.31 0.43 1.03
CA GLU A 16 -5.64 -0.10 0.69
C GLU A 16 -5.77 -0.26 -0.84
N GLY A 17 -6.04 -1.49 -1.29
CA GLY A 17 -6.15 -1.83 -2.72
C GLY A 17 -4.83 -2.19 -3.42
N TRP A 18 -3.67 -2.05 -2.76
CA TRP A 18 -2.43 -2.65 -3.23
C TRP A 18 -2.38 -4.11 -2.79
N GLY A 19 -2.19 -5.03 -3.74
CA GLY A 19 -2.10 -6.46 -3.44
C GLY A 19 -3.37 -7.22 -3.15
N ASP A 20 -4.52 -6.56 -3.09
CA ASP A 20 -5.81 -7.16 -2.74
C ASP A 20 -6.43 -8.01 -3.88
N ARG A 21 -5.59 -8.58 -4.75
CA ARG A 21 -6.03 -9.39 -5.89
C ARG A 21 -5.74 -10.87 -5.63
N PRO A 22 -6.67 -11.78 -5.94
CA PRO A 22 -6.43 -13.21 -5.80
C PRO A 22 -5.21 -13.64 -6.63
N PRO A 23 -4.29 -14.44 -6.07
CA PRO A 23 -3.04 -14.80 -6.74
C PRO A 23 -3.34 -15.64 -7.99
N SER A 24 -3.12 -15.08 -9.17
CA SER A 24 -3.21 -15.80 -10.43
C SER A 24 -1.86 -16.43 -10.77
N GLY A 25 -1.44 -17.39 -9.95
CA GLY A 25 -0.26 -18.22 -10.18
C GLY A 25 1.01 -17.78 -9.47
N GLY A 26 1.43 -18.58 -8.48
CA GLY A 26 2.80 -18.69 -7.96
C GLY A 26 3.48 -17.41 -7.42
N GLY A 27 3.77 -17.39 -6.12
CA GLY A 27 4.21 -16.19 -5.38
C GLY A 27 5.45 -15.43 -5.87
N ALA A 28 6.29 -15.99 -6.77
CA ALA A 28 7.40 -15.25 -7.36
C ALA A 28 6.97 -14.26 -8.45
N ALA A 29 5.95 -14.61 -9.26
CA ALA A 29 5.38 -13.70 -10.25
C ALA A 29 4.58 -12.58 -9.58
N ASP A 30 3.87 -12.93 -8.49
CA ASP A 30 3.14 -11.96 -7.68
C ASP A 30 4.11 -10.95 -7.01
N LEU A 31 5.24 -11.42 -6.45
CA LEU A 31 6.24 -10.54 -5.81
C LEU A 31 6.87 -9.54 -6.79
N ALA A 32 7.21 -9.99 -8.00
CA ALA A 32 7.78 -9.10 -9.01
C ALA A 32 6.80 -7.97 -9.38
N ARG A 33 5.51 -8.29 -9.51
CA ARG A 33 4.44 -7.30 -9.74
C ARG A 33 4.28 -6.33 -8.59
N PHE A 34 4.33 -6.81 -7.34
CA PHE A 34 4.29 -5.96 -6.15
C PHE A 34 5.40 -4.91 -6.14
N LEU A 35 6.63 -5.31 -6.52
CA LEU A 35 7.77 -4.39 -6.53
C LEU A 35 7.70 -3.34 -7.66
N ASP A 36 6.99 -3.64 -8.74
CA ASP A 36 6.85 -2.76 -9.90
C ASP A 36 5.61 -1.83 -9.80
N GLU A 37 4.53 -2.30 -9.15
CA GLU A 37 3.35 -1.49 -8.87
C GLU A 37 3.63 -0.49 -7.73
N LYS A 38 3.70 0.79 -8.08
CA LYS A 38 3.74 1.87 -7.07
C LYS A 38 2.47 1.82 -6.21
N PRO A 39 2.59 1.95 -4.87
CA PRO A 39 1.42 2.07 -4.03
C PRO A 39 0.62 3.33 -4.44
N PRO A 40 -0.72 3.28 -4.32
CA PRO A 40 -1.62 4.28 -4.89
C PRO A 40 -1.41 5.72 -4.40
N HIS A 41 -0.60 5.90 -3.35
CA HIS A 41 -0.32 7.20 -2.73
C HIS A 41 1.15 7.67 -2.94
N HIS A 42 1.92 7.05 -3.83
CA HIS A 42 3.29 7.46 -4.16
C HIS A 42 3.33 8.46 -5.35
N LEU A 43 2.77 9.65 -5.13
CA LEU A 43 2.94 10.82 -5.99
C LEU A 43 4.08 11.72 -5.51
#